data_AF-A0A0P9VY96-F1
#
_entry.id   AF-A0A0P9VY96-F1
#
_cell.length_a   1.000
_cell.length_b   1.000
_cell.length_c   1.000
_cell.angle_alpha   90.00
_cell.angle_beta   90.00
_cell.angle_gamma   90.00
#
_symmetry.space_group_name_H-M   'P 1'
#
loop_
_entity.id
_entity.type
_entity.pdbx_description
1 polymer ?
#
loop_
_entity_poly.entity_id
_entity_poly.type
_entity_poly.pdbx_seq_one_letter_code
_entity_poly.pdbx_strand_id
1 'polypeptide(L)'
;MKFIKKKVVVINYTGTVGKTTIAANLLWPRMGGAPLYAIESINETAENLGLDVEKLRGDAFRELFKRLMLEDQAIIDVGASNVEDFMANLEEFEEAHEEIDYFVIPVTSGTKEQKETVSMISSLSSLGIPAEKIIVLFNRVKKDVKAEFPIIAAYHQRANAFTLKPECAVFESELFDALSIHRISMQSVMDDDTDYKTLLKNKDASAQDRDRWSDMYGLKLLCKGVNRKLDGVFAALFDLEAIK
;
A
#
# COMPACT_ATOMS: atom_id res chain seq x y z
N MET A 1 11.63 -16.64 -6.22
CA MET A 1 11.46 -15.24 -6.64
C MET A 1 12.52 -14.41 -5.92
N LYS A 2 13.32 -13.58 -6.60
CA LYS A 2 14.22 -12.66 -5.90
C LYS A 2 13.37 -11.50 -5.39
N PHE A 3 13.15 -11.43 -4.08
CA PHE A 3 12.48 -10.29 -3.46
C PHE A 3 13.45 -9.10 -3.43
N ILE A 4 12.94 -7.89 -3.65
CA ILE A 4 13.72 -6.67 -3.44
C ILE A 4 13.79 -6.39 -1.94
N LYS A 5 14.95 -5.96 -1.46
CA LYS A 5 15.13 -5.46 -0.10
C LYS A 5 15.10 -3.94 -0.14
N LYS A 6 14.03 -3.35 0.40
CA LYS A 6 13.76 -1.91 0.41
C LYS A 6 13.08 -1.49 1.71
N LYS A 7 13.34 -0.26 2.15
CA LYS A 7 12.63 0.41 3.25
C LYS A 7 11.66 1.43 2.65
N VAL A 8 10.38 1.11 2.69
CA VAL A 8 9.33 1.85 2.00
C VAL A 8 8.36 2.46 3.01
N VAL A 9 8.20 3.77 2.98
CA VAL A 9 7.19 4.50 3.74
C VAL A 9 5.96 4.71 2.86
N VAL A 10 4.77 4.36 3.35
CA VAL A 10 3.49 4.67 2.71
C VAL A 10 2.82 5.79 3.50
N ILE A 11 2.72 6.98 2.90
CA ILE A 11 2.34 8.20 3.63
C ILE A 11 1.50 9.16 2.77
N ASN A 12 0.52 9.80 3.40
CA ASN A 12 -0.26 10.90 2.86
C ASN A 12 -1.08 11.52 4.00
N TYR A 13 -1.18 12.86 4.04
CA TYR A 13 -2.06 13.59 4.96
C TYR A 13 -3.51 13.13 4.87
N THR A 14 -3.99 12.77 3.67
CA THR A 14 -5.37 12.32 3.51
C THR A 14 -5.58 10.92 4.10
N GLY A 15 -6.57 10.78 4.98
CA GLY A 15 -7.15 9.49 5.35
C GLY A 15 -7.77 8.77 4.15
N THR A 16 -8.04 7.47 4.30
CA THR A 16 -8.86 6.66 3.36
C THR A 16 -8.41 6.57 1.89
N VAL A 17 -7.24 7.11 1.53
CA VAL A 17 -6.62 6.97 0.19
C VAL A 17 -6.02 5.57 -0.06
N GLY A 18 -6.10 4.66 0.91
CA GLY A 18 -5.70 3.25 0.77
C GLY A 18 -4.26 2.92 1.16
N LYS A 19 -3.64 3.70 2.07
CA LYS A 19 -2.27 3.44 2.57
C LYS A 19 -2.08 2.02 3.08
N THR A 20 -2.88 1.60 4.05
CA THR A 20 -2.86 0.23 4.60
C THR A 20 -3.15 -0.83 3.55
N THR A 21 -4.09 -0.59 2.64
CA THR A 21 -4.39 -1.54 1.56
C THR A 21 -3.17 -1.77 0.66
N ILE A 22 -2.43 -0.71 0.34
CA ILE A 22 -1.21 -0.77 -0.47
C ILE A 22 -0.08 -1.44 0.30
N ALA A 23 0.14 -1.07 1.56
CA ALA A 23 1.13 -1.72 2.41
C ALA A 23 0.90 -3.23 2.50
N ALA A 24 -0.33 -3.64 2.81
CA ALA A 24 -0.70 -5.02 3.07
C ALA A 24 -0.84 -5.90 1.81
N ASN A 25 -1.40 -5.37 0.72
CA ASN A 25 -1.76 -6.20 -0.45
C ASN A 25 -0.89 -5.96 -1.69
N LEU A 26 -0.25 -4.78 -1.80
CA LEU A 26 0.70 -4.51 -2.88
C LEU A 26 2.14 -4.81 -2.44
N LEU A 27 2.61 -4.15 -1.39
CA LEU A 27 4.03 -4.17 -0.99
C LEU A 27 4.41 -5.45 -0.25
N TRP A 28 3.74 -5.77 0.86
CA TRP A 28 4.12 -6.88 1.75
C TRP A 28 4.27 -8.23 1.04
N PRO A 29 3.32 -8.68 0.17
CA PRO A 29 3.47 -9.94 -0.56
C PRO A 29 4.66 -9.96 -1.53
N ARG A 30 5.03 -8.80 -2.08
CA ARG A 30 6.08 -8.66 -3.12
C ARG A 30 7.45 -8.30 -2.54
N MET A 31 7.50 -7.95 -1.27
CA MET A 31 8.72 -7.77 -0.48
C MET A 31 9.02 -8.99 0.40
N GLY A 32 8.44 -10.15 0.07
CA GLY A 32 8.76 -11.42 0.73
C GLY A 32 8.35 -11.45 2.20
N GLY A 33 7.28 -10.75 2.56
CA GLY A 33 6.82 -10.65 3.95
C GLY A 33 7.73 -9.79 4.82
N ALA A 34 8.32 -8.73 4.27
CA ALA A 34 9.12 -7.76 5.02
C ALA A 34 8.38 -7.26 6.29
N PRO A 35 9.12 -6.89 7.36
CA PRO A 35 8.53 -6.29 8.55
C PRO A 35 7.58 -5.14 8.19
N LEU A 36 6.35 -5.21 8.68
CA LEU A 36 5.30 -4.21 8.47
C LEU A 36 5.04 -3.46 9.78
N TYR A 37 5.46 -2.20 9.81
CA TYR A 37 5.27 -1.29 10.94
C TYR A 37 4.09 -0.37 10.64
N ALA A 38 3.11 -0.32 11.54
CA ALA A 38 1.99 0.62 11.45
C ALA A 38 2.13 1.73 12.50
N ILE A 39 2.13 2.98 12.04
CA ILE A 39 2.14 4.17 12.91
C ILE A 39 0.70 4.72 12.92
N GLU A 40 -0.08 4.33 13.93
CA GLU A 40 -1.48 4.74 14.07
C GLU A 40 -1.80 5.20 15.51
N SER A 41 -2.76 6.11 15.63
CA SER A 41 -3.33 6.56 16.90
C SER A 41 -4.44 5.64 17.44
N ILE A 42 -5.07 4.84 16.55
CA ILE A 42 -6.20 3.94 16.84
C ILE A 42 -5.87 2.51 16.36
N ASN A 43 -6.38 1.51 17.06
CA ASN A 43 -5.86 0.14 17.16
C ASN A 43 -6.29 -0.90 16.08
N GLU A 44 -6.69 -0.59 14.84
CA GLU A 44 -7.55 -1.55 14.09
C GLU A 44 -7.21 -1.89 12.62
N THR A 45 -6.52 -1.08 11.82
CA THR A 45 -6.67 -1.21 10.34
C THR A 45 -5.94 -2.38 9.70
N ALA A 46 -4.67 -2.61 10.02
CA ALA A 46 -3.85 -3.62 9.36
C ALA A 46 -3.99 -5.02 9.98
N GLU A 47 -4.23 -5.11 11.30
CA GLU A 47 -4.57 -6.37 11.99
C GLU A 47 -5.88 -6.98 11.47
N ASN A 48 -6.82 -6.15 11.02
CA ASN A 48 -8.07 -6.62 10.40
C ASN A 48 -7.85 -7.41 9.10
N LEU A 49 -6.67 -7.33 8.49
CA LEU A 49 -6.28 -8.14 7.33
C LEU A 49 -5.53 -9.42 7.73
N GLY A 50 -5.39 -9.73 9.02
CA GLY A 50 -4.74 -10.96 9.50
C GLY A 50 -3.22 -10.99 9.32
N LEU A 51 -2.58 -9.83 9.17
CA LEU A 51 -1.12 -9.70 9.09
C LEU A 51 -0.53 -9.48 10.49
N ASP A 52 0.69 -9.98 10.71
CA ASP A 52 1.48 -9.65 11.90
C ASP A 52 2.06 -8.24 11.70
N VAL A 53 1.52 -7.29 12.47
CA VAL A 53 1.79 -5.85 12.30
C VAL A 53 2.29 -5.32 13.63
N GLU A 54 3.46 -4.71 13.58
CA GLU A 54 4.00 -4.08 14.77
C GLU A 54 3.55 -2.62 14.90
N LYS A 55 2.90 -2.32 16.02
CA LYS A 55 2.35 -1.00 16.35
C LYS A 55 3.33 -0.23 17.22
N LEU A 56 3.53 1.05 16.91
CA LEU A 56 4.47 1.93 17.60
C LEU A 56 3.73 3.14 18.21
N ARG A 57 3.98 3.47 19.50
CA ARG A 57 3.41 4.65 20.21
C ARG A 57 4.47 5.55 20.87
N GLY A 58 4.23 6.86 20.95
CA GLY A 58 5.05 7.82 21.74
C GLY A 58 6.45 8.05 21.16
N ASP A 59 7.50 7.84 21.97
CA ASP A 59 8.93 7.81 21.56
C ASP A 59 9.26 6.72 20.50
N ALA A 60 8.22 6.04 20.02
CA ALA A 60 8.14 5.09 18.92
C ALA A 60 8.99 5.41 17.69
N PHE A 61 9.10 6.67 17.29
CA PHE A 61 9.88 7.00 16.09
C PHE A 61 11.35 6.65 16.27
N ARG A 62 11.92 6.93 17.45
CA ARG A 62 13.32 6.61 17.75
C ARG A 62 13.55 5.11 17.82
N GLU A 63 12.58 4.36 18.34
CA GLU A 63 12.63 2.90 18.36
C GLU A 63 12.51 2.30 16.95
N LEU A 64 11.57 2.80 16.15
CA LEU A 64 11.44 2.46 14.73
C LEU A 64 12.75 2.70 14.00
N PHE A 65 13.36 3.88 14.17
CA PHE A 65 14.61 4.22 13.50
C PHE A 65 15.74 3.27 13.84
N LYS A 66 15.91 2.94 15.13
CA LYS A 66 16.90 1.95 15.55
C LYS A 66 16.70 0.59 14.90
N ARG A 67 15.44 0.17 14.73
CA ARG A 67 15.10 -1.08 14.03
C ARG A 67 15.38 -0.96 12.54
N LEU A 68 14.95 0.13 11.91
CA LEU A 68 15.21 0.40 10.49
C LEU A 68 16.72 0.36 10.19
N MET A 69 17.58 0.87 11.06
CA MET A 69 19.04 0.77 10.89
C MET A 69 19.59 -0.67 10.89
N LEU A 70 18.88 -1.62 11.51
CA LEU A 70 19.28 -3.03 11.61
C LEU A 70 18.63 -3.92 10.54
N GLU A 71 17.55 -3.44 9.92
CA GLU A 71 16.80 -4.17 8.90
C GLU A 71 17.31 -3.84 7.49
N ASP A 72 17.31 -4.84 6.60
CA ASP A 72 17.58 -4.59 5.17
C ASP A 72 16.32 -4.12 4.42
N GLN A 73 15.13 -4.37 4.99
CA GLN A 73 13.85 -4.05 4.37
C GLN A 73 12.77 -3.81 5.43
N ALA A 74 11.83 -2.93 5.11
CA ALA A 74 10.70 -2.63 5.97
C ALA A 74 9.59 -1.95 5.17
N ILE A 75 8.36 -2.10 5.63
CA ILE A 75 7.22 -1.32 5.17
C ILE A 75 6.70 -0.53 6.36
N ILE A 76 6.58 0.78 6.21
CA ILE A 76 6.07 1.68 7.25
C ILE A 76 4.75 2.27 6.74
N ASP A 77 3.63 1.82 7.29
CA ASP A 77 2.30 2.37 7.02
C ASP A 77 2.00 3.50 8.00
N VAL A 78 2.03 4.74 7.52
CA VAL A 78 1.83 5.93 8.36
C VAL A 78 0.37 6.36 8.30
N GLY A 79 -0.36 6.16 9.39
CA GLY A 79 -1.74 6.60 9.54
C GLY A 79 -1.89 8.11 9.40
N ALA A 80 -3.01 8.58 8.81
CA ALA A 80 -3.23 10.01 8.54
C ALA A 80 -3.10 10.89 9.79
N SER A 81 -3.55 10.40 10.95
CA SER A 81 -3.48 11.12 12.22
C SER A 81 -2.07 11.20 12.82
N ASN A 82 -1.08 10.53 12.24
CA ASN A 82 0.30 10.48 12.72
C ASN A 82 1.31 11.04 11.71
N VAL A 83 0.85 11.52 10.56
CA VAL A 83 1.73 12.06 9.51
C VAL A 83 2.51 13.26 10.01
N GLU A 84 1.87 14.20 10.71
CA GLU A 84 2.55 15.40 11.23
C GLU A 84 3.66 15.03 12.22
N ASP A 85 3.35 14.17 13.20
CA ASP A 85 4.34 13.70 14.16
C ASP A 85 5.49 12.95 13.46
N PHE A 86 5.17 12.10 12.48
CA PHE A 86 6.20 11.37 11.72
C PHE A 86 7.11 12.33 10.94
N MET A 87 6.54 13.35 10.31
CA MET A 87 7.31 14.35 9.54
C MET A 87 8.17 15.23 10.45
N ALA A 88 7.65 15.66 11.60
CA ALA A 88 8.41 16.44 12.58
C ALA A 88 9.61 15.65 13.12
N ASN A 89 9.41 14.36 13.41
CA ASN A 89 10.52 13.50 13.81
C ASN A 89 11.53 13.32 12.65
N LEU A 90 11.07 13.12 11.41
CA LEU A 90 11.97 12.98 10.27
C LEU A 90 12.84 14.24 10.02
N GLU A 91 12.35 15.42 10.40
CA GLU A 91 13.08 16.68 10.36
C GLU A 91 14.08 16.81 11.54
N GLU A 92 13.71 16.38 12.75
CA GLU A 92 14.57 16.47 13.94
C GLU A 92 15.79 15.55 13.87
N PHE A 93 15.63 14.34 13.33
CA PHE A 93 16.72 13.39 13.16
C PHE A 93 17.45 13.64 11.84
N GLU A 94 18.58 14.35 11.90
CA GLU A 94 19.44 14.61 10.74
C GLU A 94 19.80 13.29 10.02
N GLU A 95 19.76 13.30 8.68
CA GLU A 95 20.00 12.13 7.81
C GLU A 95 19.03 10.94 7.99
N ALA A 96 18.00 11.03 8.83
CA ALA A 96 17.03 9.95 9.04
C ALA A 96 16.32 9.52 7.75
N HIS A 97 16.03 10.46 6.85
CA HIS A 97 15.43 10.17 5.56
C HIS A 97 16.34 9.37 4.61
N GLU A 98 17.66 9.28 4.88
CA GLU A 98 18.59 8.47 4.09
C GLU A 98 18.36 6.97 4.30
N GLU A 99 17.91 6.57 5.51
CA GLU A 99 17.52 5.20 5.82
C GLU A 99 16.26 4.75 5.06
N ILE A 100 15.53 5.66 4.41
CA ILE A 100 14.32 5.34 3.65
C ILE A 100 14.65 5.33 2.17
N ASP A 101 14.36 4.21 1.50
CA ASP A 101 14.56 4.09 0.05
C ASP A 101 13.49 4.88 -0.72
N TYR A 102 12.21 4.74 -0.31
CA TYR A 102 11.09 5.31 -1.04
C TYR A 102 9.96 5.79 -0.11
N PHE A 103 9.36 6.90 -0.49
CA PHE A 103 8.10 7.43 0.03
C PHE A 103 7.03 7.23 -1.04
N VAL A 104 6.17 6.24 -0.85
CA VAL A 104 5.02 5.98 -1.71
C VAL A 104 3.83 6.79 -1.21
N ILE A 105 3.25 7.62 -2.07
CA ILE A 105 2.15 8.52 -1.74
C ILE A 105 0.89 8.10 -2.52
N PRO A 106 -0.02 7.32 -1.90
CA PRO A 106 -1.28 6.96 -2.54
C PRO A 106 -2.19 8.16 -2.69
N VAL A 107 -2.86 8.30 -3.83
CA VAL A 107 -3.82 9.38 -4.09
C VAL A 107 -5.06 8.83 -4.80
N THR A 108 -6.24 9.31 -4.42
CA THR A 108 -7.50 9.04 -5.13
C THR A 108 -7.91 10.26 -5.97
N SER A 109 -8.83 10.09 -6.92
CA SER A 109 -9.15 11.12 -7.92
C SER A 109 -9.88 12.36 -7.36
N GLY A 110 -10.21 12.39 -6.08
CA GLY A 110 -10.92 13.52 -5.47
C GLY A 110 -10.06 14.79 -5.40
N THR A 111 -10.69 15.94 -5.59
CA THR A 111 -10.01 17.24 -5.64
C THR A 111 -9.28 17.57 -4.34
N LYS A 112 -9.86 17.20 -3.19
CA LYS A 112 -9.26 17.45 -1.88
C LYS A 112 -8.01 16.60 -1.70
N GLU A 113 -8.13 15.31 -2.00
CA GLU A 113 -7.12 14.28 -1.88
C GLU A 113 -5.90 14.61 -2.77
N GLN A 114 -6.13 15.06 -4.00
CA GLN A 114 -5.04 15.52 -4.87
C GLN A 114 -4.33 16.78 -4.34
N LYS A 115 -5.05 17.74 -3.75
CA LYS A 115 -4.44 18.94 -3.17
C LYS A 115 -3.61 18.61 -1.93
N GLU A 116 -4.13 17.77 -1.04
CA GLU A 116 -3.40 17.31 0.15
C GLU A 116 -2.17 16.49 -0.22
N THR A 117 -2.25 15.69 -1.30
CA THR A 117 -1.10 14.98 -1.87
C THR A 117 -0.02 15.95 -2.36
N VAL A 118 -0.39 17.05 -3.01
CA VAL A 118 0.57 18.11 -3.41
C VAL A 118 1.27 18.72 -2.18
N SER A 119 0.52 18.97 -1.10
CA SER A 119 1.08 19.44 0.17
C SER A 119 2.04 18.41 0.80
N MET A 120 1.72 17.12 0.76
CA MET A 120 2.59 16.04 1.24
C MET A 120 3.92 16.02 0.48
N ILE A 121 3.86 16.06 -0.86
CA ILE A 121 5.07 16.08 -1.72
C ILE A 121 5.92 17.32 -1.43
N SER A 122 5.28 18.48 -1.27
CA SER A 122 5.98 19.75 -0.97
C SER A 122 6.71 19.67 0.36
N SER A 123 6.11 19.03 1.36
CA SER A 123 6.69 18.86 2.69
C SER A 123 7.90 17.92 2.64
N LEU A 124 7.79 16.76 1.99
CA LEU A 124 8.93 15.84 1.79
C LEU A 124 10.08 16.50 1.03
N SER A 125 9.76 17.26 -0.03
CA SER A 125 10.77 17.98 -0.82
C SER A 125 11.48 19.05 0.00
N SER A 126 10.77 19.72 0.92
CA SER A 126 11.34 20.73 1.82
C SER A 126 12.31 20.14 2.85
N LEU A 127 12.14 18.86 3.18
CA LEU A 127 13.09 18.09 3.99
C LEU A 127 14.34 17.64 3.20
N GLY A 128 14.46 18.02 1.92
CA GLY A 128 15.60 17.65 1.07
C GLY A 128 15.51 16.24 0.48
N ILE A 129 14.36 15.57 0.58
CA ILE A 129 14.19 14.22 0.03
C ILE A 129 14.23 14.27 -1.52
N PRO A 130 15.09 13.47 -2.18
CA PRO A 130 15.19 13.48 -3.64
C PRO A 130 13.89 13.07 -4.35
N ALA A 131 13.62 13.67 -5.50
CA ALA A 131 12.39 13.45 -6.29
C ALA A 131 12.22 11.98 -6.74
N GLU A 132 13.32 11.26 -6.98
CA GLU A 132 13.35 9.84 -7.32
C GLU A 132 12.90 8.93 -6.17
N LYS A 133 13.01 9.39 -4.92
CA LYS A 133 12.52 8.65 -3.75
C LYS A 133 11.04 8.88 -3.48
N ILE A 134 10.44 9.96 -3.99
CA ILE A 134 9.04 10.32 -3.77
C ILE A 134 8.22 9.81 -4.96
N ILE A 135 7.40 8.78 -4.75
CA ILE A 135 6.64 8.13 -5.83
C ILE A 135 5.14 8.27 -5.56
N VAL A 136 4.42 8.88 -6.50
CA VAL A 136 2.95 8.91 -6.43
C VAL A 136 2.36 7.62 -6.96
N LEU A 137 1.42 7.03 -6.22
CA LEU A 137 0.64 5.87 -6.61
C LEU A 137 -0.83 6.27 -6.78
N PHE A 138 -1.35 6.15 -7.99
CA PHE A 138 -2.75 6.44 -8.29
C PHE A 138 -3.63 5.28 -7.81
N ASN A 139 -4.45 5.52 -6.80
CA ASN A 139 -5.32 4.50 -6.22
C ASN A 139 -6.78 4.72 -6.60
N ARG A 140 -7.53 3.62 -6.67
CA ARG A 140 -8.95 3.58 -7.07
C ARG A 140 -9.20 4.25 -8.42
N VAL A 141 -8.29 4.05 -9.37
CA VAL A 141 -8.45 4.54 -10.74
C VAL A 141 -9.65 3.84 -11.38
N LYS A 142 -10.58 4.61 -11.96
CA LYS A 142 -11.81 4.06 -12.55
C LYS A 142 -11.64 3.69 -14.01
N LYS A 143 -10.94 4.54 -14.76
CA LYS A 143 -10.82 4.47 -16.22
C LYS A 143 -9.43 4.85 -16.69
N ASP A 144 -8.97 6.05 -16.36
CA ASP A 144 -7.74 6.62 -16.92
C ASP A 144 -7.08 7.61 -15.94
N VAL A 145 -5.79 7.38 -15.70
CA VAL A 145 -4.98 8.21 -14.80
C VAL A 145 -4.89 9.66 -15.28
N LYS A 146 -4.70 9.89 -16.59
CA LYS A 146 -4.46 11.25 -17.10
C LYS A 146 -5.69 12.13 -16.94
N ALA A 147 -6.88 11.57 -17.17
CA ALA A 147 -8.14 12.28 -17.02
C ALA A 147 -8.53 12.48 -15.53
N GLU A 148 -8.24 11.51 -14.66
CA GLU A 148 -8.70 11.50 -13.28
C GLU A 148 -7.81 12.31 -12.32
N PHE A 149 -6.53 12.50 -12.64
CA PHE A 149 -5.55 13.13 -11.73
C PHE A 149 -4.88 14.40 -12.30
N PRO A 150 -5.65 15.39 -12.79
CA PRO A 150 -5.10 16.56 -13.46
C PRO A 150 -4.28 17.47 -12.54
N ILE A 151 -4.58 17.51 -11.23
CA ILE A 151 -3.87 18.38 -10.27
C ILE A 151 -2.46 17.86 -10.03
N ILE A 152 -2.32 16.54 -9.85
CA ILE A 152 -1.01 15.89 -9.68
C ILE A 152 -0.16 16.06 -10.95
N ALA A 153 -0.74 15.80 -12.12
CA ALA A 153 -0.04 15.95 -13.39
C ALA A 153 0.44 17.39 -13.61
N ALA A 154 -0.41 18.38 -13.33
CA ALA A 154 -0.06 19.79 -13.45
C ALA A 154 1.01 20.22 -12.46
N TYR A 155 1.03 19.66 -11.25
CA TYR A 155 2.06 19.95 -10.24
C TYR A 155 3.41 19.34 -10.63
N HIS A 156 3.43 18.09 -11.09
CA HIS A 156 4.65 17.43 -11.59
C HIS A 156 5.35 18.25 -12.68
N GLN A 157 4.60 18.73 -13.67
CA GLN A 157 5.13 19.54 -14.77
C GLN A 157 5.79 20.86 -14.33
N ARG A 158 5.43 21.39 -13.15
CA ARG A 158 5.94 22.67 -12.65
C ARG A 158 7.09 22.50 -11.67
N ALA A 159 7.04 21.47 -10.82
CA ALA A 159 7.91 21.35 -9.67
C ALA A 159 9.06 20.35 -9.85
N ASN A 160 8.91 19.33 -10.70
CA ASN A 160 9.86 18.20 -10.82
C ASN A 160 10.27 17.59 -9.45
N ALA A 161 9.35 17.64 -8.47
CA ALA A 161 9.63 17.34 -7.06
C ALA A 161 9.41 15.87 -6.67
N PHE A 162 8.95 15.05 -7.61
CA PHE A 162 8.59 13.66 -7.35
C PHE A 162 8.55 12.86 -8.66
N THR A 163 8.51 11.54 -8.54
CA THR A 163 8.37 10.60 -9.64
C THR A 163 6.90 10.34 -9.96
N LEU A 164 6.52 10.54 -11.22
CA LEU A 164 5.17 10.31 -11.72
C LEU A 164 5.16 9.31 -12.88
N LYS A 165 4.62 8.12 -12.64
CA LYS A 165 4.46 7.05 -13.62
C LYS A 165 2.99 6.65 -13.71
N PRO A 166 2.31 6.82 -14.86
CA PRO A 166 0.92 6.39 -15.02
C PRO A 166 0.68 4.90 -14.73
N GLU A 167 1.73 4.08 -14.84
CA GLU A 167 1.72 2.64 -14.56
C GLU A 167 1.70 2.32 -13.06
N CYS A 168 2.06 3.28 -12.20
CA CYS A 168 1.90 3.19 -10.74
C CYS A 168 0.43 3.41 -10.36
N ALA A 169 -0.46 2.56 -10.87
CA ALA A 169 -1.90 2.73 -10.76
C ALA A 169 -2.61 1.45 -10.31
N VAL A 170 -3.33 1.54 -9.19
CA VAL A 170 -4.24 0.52 -8.70
C VAL A 170 -5.66 0.91 -9.10
N PHE A 171 -6.28 0.09 -9.94
CA PHE A 171 -7.66 0.30 -10.38
C PHE A 171 -8.66 -0.09 -9.30
N GLU A 172 -9.80 0.59 -9.29
CA GLU A 172 -10.91 0.28 -8.39
C GLU A 172 -11.33 -1.20 -8.53
N SER A 173 -11.48 -1.87 -7.39
CA SER A 173 -11.82 -3.28 -7.32
C SER A 173 -12.59 -3.57 -6.05
N GLU A 174 -13.74 -4.26 -6.19
CA GLU A 174 -14.56 -4.76 -5.09
C GLU A 174 -13.82 -5.79 -4.22
N LEU A 175 -12.69 -6.33 -4.72
CA LEU A 175 -11.89 -7.31 -3.98
C LEU A 175 -11.45 -6.77 -2.61
N PHE A 176 -10.94 -5.54 -2.55
CA PHE A 176 -10.38 -5.01 -1.30
C PHE A 176 -11.46 -4.80 -0.23
N ASP A 177 -12.67 -4.41 -0.65
CA ASP A 177 -13.82 -4.29 0.25
C ASP A 177 -14.26 -5.69 0.74
N ALA A 178 -14.30 -6.68 -0.15
CA ALA A 178 -14.65 -8.04 0.20
C ALA A 178 -13.62 -8.67 1.17
N LEU A 179 -12.32 -8.52 0.92
CA LEU A 179 -11.25 -8.99 1.82
C LEU A 179 -11.39 -8.38 3.22
N SER A 180 -11.71 -7.08 3.30
CA SER A 180 -11.96 -6.38 4.56
C SER A 180 -13.18 -6.91 5.30
N ILE A 181 -14.31 -7.13 4.61
CA ILE A 181 -15.53 -7.71 5.18
C ILE A 181 -15.27 -9.10 5.77
N HIS A 182 -14.53 -9.93 5.04
CA HIS A 182 -14.18 -11.28 5.48
C HIS A 182 -13.03 -11.32 6.49
N ARG A 183 -12.34 -10.20 6.73
CA ARG A 183 -11.14 -10.09 7.59
C ARG A 183 -10.06 -11.09 7.22
N ILE A 184 -9.81 -11.23 5.92
CA ILE A 184 -8.79 -12.13 5.37
C ILE A 184 -7.83 -11.35 4.48
N SER A 185 -6.56 -11.73 4.48
CA SER A 185 -5.59 -11.16 3.54
C SER A 185 -5.78 -11.76 2.14
N MET A 186 -5.38 -11.00 1.13
CA MET A 186 -5.28 -11.50 -0.24
C MET A 186 -4.36 -12.73 -0.33
N GLN A 187 -3.27 -12.74 0.44
CA GLN A 187 -2.32 -13.84 0.48
C GLN A 187 -2.96 -15.12 1.03
N SER A 188 -3.73 -15.02 2.12
CA SER A 188 -4.46 -16.15 2.70
C SER A 188 -5.46 -16.77 1.73
N VAL A 189 -6.12 -15.96 0.89
CA VAL A 189 -7.02 -16.47 -0.17
C VAL A 189 -6.23 -17.16 -1.28
N MET A 190 -5.04 -16.66 -1.61
CA MET A 190 -4.19 -17.21 -2.67
C MET A 190 -3.50 -18.51 -2.25
N ASP A 191 -3.14 -18.66 -0.97
CA ASP A 191 -2.51 -19.85 -0.39
C ASP A 191 -3.51 -20.94 0.02
N ASP A 192 -4.81 -20.63 -0.02
CA ASP A 192 -5.85 -21.60 0.20
C ASP A 192 -5.91 -22.59 -0.98
N ASP A 193 -5.60 -23.86 -0.73
CA ASP A 193 -5.62 -24.94 -1.74
C ASP A 193 -7.00 -25.61 -1.91
N THR A 194 -8.03 -25.16 -1.17
CA THR A 194 -9.37 -25.74 -1.21
C THR A 194 -9.99 -25.61 -2.60
N ASP A 195 -10.39 -26.76 -3.19
CA ASP A 195 -11.11 -26.79 -4.46
C ASP A 195 -12.61 -26.50 -4.26
N TYR A 196 -12.90 -25.22 -3.99
CA TYR A 196 -14.27 -24.74 -3.83
C TYR A 196 -15.15 -25.02 -5.05
N LYS A 197 -14.57 -25.09 -6.26
CA LYS A 197 -15.31 -25.43 -7.48
C LYS A 197 -15.87 -26.85 -7.44
N THR A 198 -15.11 -27.80 -6.89
CA THR A 198 -15.58 -29.17 -6.68
C THR A 198 -16.56 -29.24 -5.52
N LEU A 199 -16.29 -28.54 -4.41
CA LEU A 199 -17.21 -28.48 -3.26
C LEU A 199 -18.60 -27.96 -3.65
N LEU A 200 -18.67 -26.92 -4.50
CA LEU A 200 -19.93 -26.37 -5.03
C LEU A 200 -20.78 -27.38 -5.81
N LYS A 201 -20.19 -28.47 -6.32
CA LYS A 201 -20.94 -29.54 -7.01
C LYS A 201 -21.53 -30.56 -6.04
N ASN A 202 -21.21 -30.50 -4.75
CA ASN A 202 -21.74 -31.41 -3.74
C ASN A 202 -23.24 -31.14 -3.52
N LYS A 203 -24.07 -32.11 -3.94
CA LYS A 203 -25.53 -32.04 -3.85
C LYS A 203 -26.07 -32.15 -2.41
N ASP A 204 -25.26 -32.69 -1.51
CA ASP A 204 -25.63 -32.94 -0.11
C ASP A 204 -25.19 -31.80 0.84
N ALA A 205 -24.47 -30.81 0.32
CA ALA A 205 -24.03 -29.65 1.10
C ALA A 205 -25.19 -28.74 1.51
N SER A 206 -25.08 -28.16 2.71
CA SER A 206 -26.05 -27.20 3.21
C SER A 206 -26.06 -25.91 2.37
N ALA A 207 -27.15 -25.14 2.44
CA ALA A 207 -27.22 -23.83 1.79
C ALA A 207 -26.12 -22.89 2.30
N GLN A 208 -25.82 -22.95 3.60
CA GLN A 208 -24.78 -22.14 4.25
C GLN A 208 -23.37 -22.50 3.75
N ASP A 209 -23.07 -23.79 3.58
CA ASP A 209 -21.78 -24.23 3.05
C ASP A 209 -21.61 -23.80 1.59
N ARG A 210 -22.67 -23.92 0.77
CA ARG A 210 -22.63 -23.50 -0.63
C ARG A 210 -22.42 -22.01 -0.79
N ASP A 211 -23.07 -21.20 0.04
CA ASP A 211 -22.91 -19.74 0.05
C ASP A 211 -21.45 -19.36 0.34
N ARG A 212 -20.90 -19.90 1.44
CA ARG A 212 -19.50 -19.72 1.82
C ARG A 212 -18.53 -20.17 0.72
N TRP A 213 -18.74 -21.33 0.11
CA TRP A 213 -17.87 -21.84 -0.95
C TRP A 213 -17.97 -20.99 -2.23
N SER A 214 -19.15 -20.46 -2.54
CA SER A 214 -19.36 -19.57 -3.68
C SER A 214 -18.58 -18.27 -3.48
N ASP A 215 -18.69 -17.67 -2.29
CA ASP A 215 -17.96 -16.45 -1.93
C ASP A 215 -16.44 -16.67 -2.01
N MET A 216 -15.93 -17.73 -1.38
CA MET A 216 -14.50 -18.04 -1.39
C MET A 216 -13.98 -18.35 -2.79
N TYR A 217 -14.77 -19.03 -3.63
CA TYR A 217 -14.40 -19.28 -5.02
C TYR A 217 -14.35 -17.98 -5.84
N GLY A 218 -15.35 -17.10 -5.66
CA GLY A 218 -15.37 -15.77 -6.29
C GLY A 218 -14.17 -14.92 -5.89
N LEU A 219 -13.86 -14.87 -4.60
CA LEU A 219 -12.68 -14.20 -4.05
C LEU A 219 -11.39 -14.74 -4.67
N LYS A 220 -11.20 -16.07 -4.77
CA LYS A 220 -10.03 -16.66 -5.42
C LYS A 220 -9.88 -16.22 -6.87
N LEU A 221 -10.97 -16.13 -7.63
CA LEU A 221 -10.92 -15.68 -9.03
C LEU A 221 -10.52 -14.20 -9.13
N LEU A 222 -11.10 -13.35 -8.27
CA LEU A 222 -10.76 -11.92 -8.21
C LEU A 222 -9.30 -11.71 -7.77
N CYS A 223 -8.85 -12.40 -6.73
CA CYS A 223 -7.48 -12.32 -6.21
C CYS A 223 -6.45 -12.61 -7.31
N LYS A 224 -6.63 -13.68 -8.10
CA LYS A 224 -5.68 -14.03 -9.17
C LYS A 224 -5.51 -12.91 -10.20
N GLY A 225 -6.62 -12.31 -10.62
CA GLY A 225 -6.61 -11.22 -11.61
C GLY A 225 -6.00 -9.94 -11.06
N VAL A 226 -6.37 -9.55 -9.84
CA VAL A 226 -5.85 -8.36 -9.17
C VAL A 226 -4.36 -8.54 -8.83
N ASN A 227 -3.94 -9.72 -8.36
CA ASN A 227 -2.55 -9.96 -7.96
C ASN A 227 -1.60 -9.75 -9.14
N ARG A 228 -1.95 -10.28 -10.31
CA ARG A 228 -1.14 -10.08 -11.53
C ARG A 228 -1.01 -8.60 -11.91
N LYS A 229 -2.07 -7.80 -11.72
CA LYS A 229 -2.01 -6.36 -11.96
C LYS A 229 -1.10 -5.67 -10.94
N LEU A 230 -1.22 -6.04 -9.67
CA LEU A 230 -0.37 -5.51 -8.59
C LEU A 230 1.11 -5.88 -8.80
N ASP A 231 1.44 -7.02 -9.43
CA ASP A 231 2.81 -7.34 -9.85
C ASP A 231 3.37 -6.29 -10.81
N GLY A 232 2.55 -5.86 -11.79
CA GLY A 232 2.91 -4.77 -12.70
C GLY A 232 3.07 -3.43 -12.00
N VAL A 233 2.18 -3.09 -11.06
CA VAL A 233 2.28 -1.84 -10.27
C VAL A 233 3.56 -1.83 -9.43
N PHE A 234 3.90 -2.95 -8.78
CA PHE A 234 5.11 -3.07 -7.98
C PHE A 234 6.39 -2.93 -8.83
N ALA A 235 6.40 -3.55 -10.00
CA ALA A 235 7.50 -3.40 -10.94
C ALA A 235 7.65 -1.93 -11.40
N ALA A 236 6.53 -1.25 -11.67
CA ALA A 236 6.52 0.17 -12.05
C ALA A 236 7.00 1.10 -10.93
N LEU A 237 6.65 0.82 -9.66
CA LEU A 237 7.12 1.60 -8.51
C LEU A 237 8.65 1.65 -8.47
N PHE A 238 9.29 0.50 -8.61
CA PHE A 238 10.73 0.35 -8.33
C PHE A 238 11.59 0.06 -9.57
N ASP A 239 11.06 0.35 -10.77
CA ASP A 239 11.72 0.15 -12.07
C ASP A 239 12.31 -1.26 -12.25
N LEU A 240 11.58 -2.27 -11.79
CA LEU A 240 11.98 -3.66 -11.95
C LEU A 240 11.61 -4.15 -13.34
N GLU A 241 12.47 -4.96 -13.95
CA GLU A 241 12.09 -5.70 -15.15
C GLU A 241 10.89 -6.60 -14.80
N ALA A 242 9.76 -6.36 -15.46
CA ALA A 242 8.57 -7.19 -15.27
C ALA A 242 8.94 -8.65 -15.60
N ILE A 243 8.85 -9.53 -14.60
CA ILE A 243 9.01 -10.97 -14.81
C ILE A 243 7.85 -11.39 -15.72
N LYS A 244 8.17 -11.70 -16.98
CA LYS A 244 7.23 -12.23 -17.97
C LYS A 244 6.75 -13.62 -17.59
#